data_AF-A0A7K1DNJ0-F1
#
_entry.id   AF-A0A7K1DNJ0-F1
#
_cell.length_a   1.000
_cell.length_b   1.000
_cell.length_c   1.000
_cell.angle_alpha   90.00
_cell.angle_beta   90.00
_cell.angle_gamma   90.00
#
_symmetry.space_group_name_H-M   'P 1'
#
loop_
_entity.id
_entity.type
_entity.pdbx_description
1 polymer ?
#
loop_
_entity_poly.entity_id
_entity_poly.type
_entity_poly.pdbx_seq_one_letter_code
_entity_poly.pdbx_strand_id
1 'polypeptide(L)'
;MTSFDLDLSKYSLGWSDDVEYAFKPEKGLSKPVVDQISWWKGEPKWMTDFRERSLRLFEKKPMSPWFSKNMPDIDFQDIFYYLRPATAQVDEWD
;
A
#
# COMPACT_ATOMS: atom_id res chain seq x y z
N MET A 1 28.36 -6.58 -31.07
CA MET A 1 27.12 -6.87 -30.32
C MET A 1 27.53 -7.25 -28.91
N THR A 2 27.56 -6.28 -27.99
CA THR A 2 27.94 -6.53 -26.59
C THR A 2 26.74 -7.10 -25.86
N SER A 3 26.74 -8.42 -25.63
CA SER A 3 25.82 -9.07 -24.70
C SER A 3 26.17 -8.63 -23.29
N PHE A 4 25.32 -7.82 -22.67
CA PHE A 4 25.39 -7.57 -21.23
C PHE A 4 24.89 -8.84 -20.55
N ASP A 5 25.84 -9.62 -20.04
CA ASP A 5 25.58 -10.82 -19.24
C ASP A 5 25.16 -10.35 -17.84
N LEU A 6 23.87 -10.00 -17.71
CA LEU A 6 23.26 -9.61 -16.45
C LEU A 6 23.09 -10.86 -15.60
N ASP A 7 23.94 -11.01 -14.59
CA ASP A 7 23.86 -12.07 -13.60
C ASP A 7 22.65 -11.87 -12.68
N LEU A 8 21.53 -12.50 -13.05
CA LEU A 8 20.27 -12.50 -12.32
C LEU A 8 20.20 -13.57 -11.21
N SER A 9 21.30 -14.30 -10.95
CA SER A 9 21.33 -15.36 -9.92
C SER A 9 21.03 -14.84 -8.51
N LYS A 10 21.40 -13.59 -8.21
CA LYS A 10 21.06 -12.93 -6.93
C LYS A 10 19.57 -12.67 -6.76
N TYR A 11 18.84 -12.41 -7.85
CA TYR A 11 17.39 -12.22 -7.83
C TYR A 11 16.61 -13.56 -7.82
N SER A 12 17.26 -14.66 -8.22
CA SER A 12 16.67 -16.01 -8.23
C SER A 12 16.46 -16.60 -6.83
N LEU A 13 17.08 -16.03 -5.79
CA LEU A 13 17.14 -16.63 -4.45
C LEU A 13 16.10 -16.10 -3.45
N GLY A 14 15.12 -15.31 -3.90
CA GLY A 14 13.95 -14.96 -3.10
C GLY A 14 14.25 -14.09 -1.88
N TRP A 15 15.23 -13.19 -1.96
CA TRP A 15 15.54 -12.25 -0.88
C TRP A 15 14.32 -11.37 -0.55
N SER A 16 13.79 -11.58 0.65
CA SER A 16 12.88 -10.66 1.34
C SER A 16 13.64 -10.11 2.54
N ASP A 17 13.72 -8.78 2.68
CA ASP A 17 14.17 -8.18 3.93
C ASP A 17 13.07 -8.38 4.99
N ASP A 18 13.44 -8.85 6.18
CA ASP A 18 12.54 -8.83 7.34
C ASP A 18 12.39 -7.37 7.79
N VAL A 19 11.43 -6.66 7.19
CA VAL A 19 11.15 -5.26 7.50
C VAL A 19 10.30 -5.20 8.77
N GLU A 20 10.87 -4.68 9.84
CA GLU A 20 10.09 -4.28 11.01
C GLU A 20 9.30 -3.00 10.69
N TYR A 21 7.98 -3.07 10.87
CA TYR A 21 7.10 -1.92 10.69
C TYR A 21 6.72 -1.33 12.04
N ALA A 22 6.90 -0.01 12.20
CA ALA A 22 6.40 0.71 13.37
C ALA A 22 4.87 0.67 13.46
N PHE A 23 4.20 0.59 12.30
CA PHE A 23 2.76 0.42 12.24
C PHE A 23 2.36 -0.38 11.01
N LYS A 24 1.48 -1.37 11.25
CA LYS A 24 0.84 -2.20 10.24
C LYS A 24 -0.66 -2.25 10.56
N PRO A 25 -1.52 -1.55 9.80
CA PRO A 25 -2.97 -1.66 9.94
C PRO A 25 -3.43 -3.05 9.51
N GLU A 26 -4.69 -3.37 9.82
CA GLU A 26 -5.36 -4.53 9.25
C GLU A 26 -5.30 -4.53 7.73
N LYS A 27 -5.25 -5.74 7.16
CA LYS A 27 -5.27 -5.91 5.71
C LYS A 27 -6.65 -5.54 5.16
N GLY A 28 -6.66 -4.93 4.00
CA GLY A 28 -7.87 -4.62 3.27
C GLY A 28 -8.39 -3.20 3.46
N LEU A 29 -9.55 -2.94 2.87
CA LEU A 29 -10.12 -1.61 2.75
C LEU A 29 -11.46 -1.55 3.46
N SER A 30 -11.45 -0.87 4.62
CA SER A 30 -12.62 -0.72 5.47
C SER A 30 -12.55 0.58 6.27
N LYS A 31 -13.66 1.02 6.86
CA LYS A 31 -13.69 2.20 7.72
C LYS A 31 -12.74 2.05 8.92
N PRO A 32 -12.71 0.91 9.65
CA PRO A 32 -11.73 0.70 10.72
C PRO A 32 -10.28 0.91 10.28
N VAL A 33 -9.89 0.42 9.09
CA VAL A 33 -8.53 0.62 8.55
C VAL A 33 -8.25 2.10 8.31
N VAL A 34 -9.19 2.83 7.71
CA VAL A 34 -9.06 4.28 7.49
C VAL A 34 -8.93 5.05 8.81
N ASP A 35 -9.73 4.69 9.82
CA ASP A 35 -9.68 5.30 11.14
C ASP A 35 -8.34 5.04 11.85
N GLN A 36 -7.86 3.78 11.79
CA GLN A 36 -6.55 3.38 12.34
C GLN A 36 -5.41 4.17 11.69
N ILE A 37 -5.41 4.30 10.36
CA ILE A 37 -4.38 5.07 9.63
C ILE A 37 -4.41 6.54 10.05
N SER A 38 -5.61 7.13 10.12
CA SER A 38 -5.76 8.56 10.43
C SER A 38 -5.33 8.87 11.86
N TRP A 39 -5.67 7.99 12.81
CA TRP A 39 -5.24 8.07 14.20
C TRP A 39 -3.72 7.97 14.34
N TRP A 40 -3.10 6.97 13.72
CA TRP A 40 -1.65 6.75 13.78
C TRP A 40 -0.84 7.90 13.17
N LYS A 41 -1.37 8.53 12.12
CA LYS A 41 -0.74 9.67 11.48
C LYS A 41 -1.00 11.00 12.20
N GLY A 42 -1.86 11.02 13.23
CA GLY A 42 -2.25 12.26 13.92
C GLY A 42 -2.85 13.29 12.97
N GLU A 43 -3.61 12.84 11.96
CA GLU A 43 -4.12 13.72 10.91
C GLU A 43 -5.20 14.68 11.44
N PRO A 44 -5.28 15.91 10.89
CA PRO A 44 -6.36 16.83 11.23
C PRO A 44 -7.71 16.26 10.79
N LYS A 45 -8.80 16.61 11.50
CA LYS A 45 -10.15 16.04 11.27
C LYS A 45 -10.59 16.06 9.80
N TRP A 46 -10.29 17.12 9.06
CA TRP A 46 -10.71 17.24 7.66
C TRP A 46 -10.09 16.15 6.75
N MET A 47 -8.89 15.66 7.07
CA MET A 47 -8.24 14.57 6.35
C MET A 47 -8.93 13.24 6.61
N THR A 48 -9.25 12.93 7.87
CA THR A 48 -10.04 11.74 8.22
C THR A 48 -11.39 11.75 7.51
N ASP A 49 -12.11 12.87 7.57
CA ASP A 49 -13.42 13.04 6.92
C ASP A 49 -13.32 12.89 5.39
N PHE A 50 -12.22 13.35 4.79
CA PHE A 50 -11.93 13.19 3.36
C PHE A 50 -11.68 11.72 2.99
N ARG A 51 -10.88 11.00 3.78
CA ARG A 51 -10.61 9.57 3.56
C ARG A 51 -11.87 8.74 3.67
N GLU A 52 -12.66 8.95 4.72
CA GLU A 52 -13.93 8.24 4.89
C GLU A 52 -14.92 8.52 3.74
N ARG A 53 -14.98 9.77 3.26
CA ARG A 53 -15.81 10.12 2.11
C ARG A 53 -15.33 9.40 0.85
N SER A 54 -14.03 9.30 0.65
CA SER A 54 -13.42 8.61 -0.49
C SER A 54 -13.72 7.11 -0.45
N LEU A 55 -13.65 6.49 0.73
CA LEU A 55 -14.05 5.09 0.93
C LEU A 55 -15.52 4.86 0.53
N ARG A 56 -16.44 5.70 1.03
CA ARG A 56 -17.86 5.60 0.67
C ARG A 56 -18.11 5.80 -0.82
N LEU A 57 -17.32 6.64 -1.49
CA LEU A 57 -17.43 6.84 -2.93
C LEU A 57 -16.86 5.64 -3.71
N PHE A 58 -15.78 5.05 -3.23
CA PHE A 58 -15.20 3.83 -3.79
C PHE A 58 -16.21 2.68 -3.75
N GLU A 59 -16.81 2.40 -2.59
CA GLU A 59 -17.79 1.32 -2.40
C GLU A 59 -19.04 1.49 -3.27
N LYS A 60 -19.43 2.74 -3.58
CA LYS A 60 -20.58 3.05 -4.44
C LYS A 60 -20.28 2.95 -5.93
N LYS A 61 -19.01 3.05 -6.33
CA LYS A 61 -18.63 3.07 -7.73
C LYS A 61 -18.51 1.63 -8.23
N PRO A 62 -19.20 1.27 -9.34
CA PRO A 62 -18.97 -0.03 -9.94
C PRO A 62 -17.53 -0.10 -10.49
N MET A 63 -17.01 -1.33 -10.57
CA MET A 63 -15.73 -1.57 -11.21
C MET A 63 -15.78 -1.11 -12.67
N SER A 64 -14.79 -0.31 -13.09
CA SER A 64 -14.71 0.11 -14.48
C SER A 64 -14.53 -1.10 -15.40
N PRO A 65 -15.19 -1.18 -16.57
CA PRO A 65 -15.04 -2.29 -17.51
C PRO A 65 -13.60 -2.51 -17.99
N TRP A 66 -12.82 -1.44 -18.12
CA TRP A 66 -11.39 -1.55 -18.45
C TRP A 66 -10.62 -2.24 -17.33
N PHE A 67 -10.93 -1.90 -16.08
CA PHE A 67 -10.24 -2.44 -14.92
C PHE A 67 -10.59 -3.92 -14.71
N SER A 68 -11.88 -4.28 -14.76
CA SER A 68 -12.31 -5.67 -14.59
C SER A 68 -11.74 -6.62 -15.64
N LYS A 69 -11.44 -6.12 -16.85
CA LYS A 69 -10.82 -6.92 -17.92
C LYS A 69 -9.32 -7.09 -17.73
N ASN A 70 -8.61 -6.06 -17.27
CA ASN A 70 -7.14 -6.08 -17.20
C ASN A 70 -6.61 -6.53 -15.83
N MET A 71 -7.42 -6.43 -14.78
CA MET A 71 -7.06 -6.80 -13.40
C MET A 71 -8.20 -7.60 -12.76
N PRO A 72 -8.55 -8.78 -13.32
CA PRO A 72 -9.68 -9.57 -12.82
C PRO A 72 -9.44 -10.15 -11.43
N ASP A 73 -8.17 -10.41 -11.07
CA ASP A 73 -7.79 -11.13 -9.85
C ASP A 73 -7.45 -10.21 -8.68
N ILE A 74 -7.66 -8.90 -8.81
CA ILE A 74 -7.32 -7.96 -7.74
C ILE A 74 -8.32 -8.06 -6.58
N ASP A 75 -7.80 -8.46 -5.43
CA ASP A 75 -8.54 -8.42 -4.16
C ASP A 75 -8.11 -7.19 -3.35
N PHE A 76 -9.00 -6.19 -3.26
CA PHE A 76 -8.77 -4.99 -2.45
C PHE A 76 -8.70 -5.29 -0.96
N GLN A 77 -9.24 -6.42 -0.50
CA GLN A 77 -9.13 -6.84 0.89
C GLN A 77 -7.77 -7.50 1.19
N ASP A 78 -7.00 -7.81 0.15
CA ASP A 78 -5.66 -8.40 0.26
C ASP A 78 -4.52 -7.37 0.10
N ILE A 79 -4.79 -6.09 0.37
CA ILE A 79 -3.79 -5.02 0.25
C ILE A 79 -3.53 -4.37 1.62
N PHE A 80 -2.26 -4.14 1.94
CA PHE A 80 -1.87 -3.24 3.03
C PHE A 80 -1.76 -1.80 2.49
N TYR A 81 -2.75 -0.95 2.81
CA TYR A 81 -2.84 0.40 2.26
C TYR A 81 -1.90 1.42 2.91
N TYR A 82 -1.32 1.08 4.05
CA TYR A 82 -0.34 1.91 4.72
C TYR A 82 0.62 1.02 5.48
N LEU A 83 1.90 1.25 5.32
CA LEU A 83 2.97 0.63 6.09
C LEU A 83 3.91 1.75 6.49
N ARG A 84 4.24 1.83 7.78
CA ARG A 84 5.27 2.75 8.26
C ARG A 84 6.50 1.93 8.65
N PRO A 85 7.67 2.14 7.99
CA PRO A 85 8.90 1.47 8.41
C PRO A 85 9.28 1.89 9.83
N ALA A 86 9.95 1.01 10.56
CA ALA A 86 10.45 1.31 11.91
C ALA A 86 11.57 2.37 11.90
N THR A 87 12.29 2.50 10.79
CA THR A 87 13.33 3.50 10.61
C THR A 87 12.73 4.89 10.41
N ALA A 88 13.41 5.90 10.96
CA ALA A 88 13.06 7.29 10.73
C ALA A 88 13.19 7.64 9.24
N GLN A 89 12.34 8.55 8.78
CA GLN A 89 12.51 9.14 7.46
C GLN A 89 13.88 9.85 7.43
N VAL A 90 14.70 9.51 6.44
CA VAL A 90 15.96 10.20 6.18
C VAL A 90 15.69 11.39 5.26
N ASP A 91 16.34 12.51 5.55
CA ASP A 91 16.20 13.74 4.75
C ASP A 91 17.28 13.83 3.64
N GLU A 92 18.29 12.96 3.70
CA GLU A 92 19.43 12.90 2.79
C GLU A 92 19.72 11.44 2.39
N TRP A 93 20.19 11.24 1.16
CA TRP A 93 20.40 9.92 0.54
C TRP A 93 21.88 9.46 0.56
N ASP A 94 22.70 10.01 1.46
CA ASP A 94 24.14 9.71 1.59
C ASP A 94 24.45 8.65 2.66
#